data_AF-A0A954FCZ8-F1
#
_entry.id   AF-A0A954FCZ8-F1
#
_cell.length_a   1.000
_cell.length_b   1.000
_cell.length_c   1.000
_cell.angle_alpha   90.00
_cell.angle_beta   90.00
_cell.angle_gamma   90.00
#
_symmetry.space_group_name_H-M   'P 1'
#
loop_
_entity.id
_entity.type
_entity.pdbx_description
1 polymer ?
#
loop_
_entity_poly.entity_id
_entity_poly.type
_entity_poly.pdbx_seq_one_letter_code
_entity_poly.pdbx_strand_id
1 'polypeptide(L)'
;NPVVAAILAFLIPGAGHFYQGRTFKAAIYCFCILSTFFCGMALGDWKTVYYQSREGKRNLGYFAQVGVGLPALPALIQTRRYNKMSSPNNVARQGVDDSFFESHPYRMELPLEAPFQGTLLDRGDDGNNINGKLDGHIKLKTIPGEFGPEVSGTFEGTLDNKPIETLHLADPVGIGLPLGGDQNRPLECAVVREVNGRRTDTGHIEGSIPRSFLNWFEMPLTDHELDDINKKLGKRYEFAVVFTWIAGLLNLLVIWDAFEGPAYGRGDDEEMKPDDKQPEPVKS
;
A
#
# COMPACT_ATOMS: atom_id res chain seq x y z
N ASN A 1 -30.06 18.79 7.71
CA ASN A 1 -29.72 18.29 9.07
C ASN A 1 -28.20 18.49 9.28
N PRO A 2 -27.77 19.26 10.28
CA PRO A 2 -26.34 19.57 10.51
C PRO A 2 -25.50 18.33 10.86
N VAL A 3 -26.08 17.34 11.56
CA VAL A 3 -25.39 16.07 11.87
C VAL A 3 -25.08 15.30 10.58
N VAL A 4 -26.03 15.24 9.65
CA VAL A 4 -25.84 14.58 8.35
C VAL A 4 -24.75 15.29 7.55
N ALA A 5 -24.72 16.63 7.56
CA ALA A 5 -23.67 17.39 6.91
C ALA A 5 -22.28 17.11 7.50
N ALA A 6 -22.16 17.04 8.83
CA ALA A 6 -20.92 16.71 9.51
C ALA A 6 -20.42 15.29 9.16
N ILE A 7 -21.31 14.30 9.13
CA ILE A 7 -20.97 12.92 8.72
C ILE A 7 -20.50 12.89 7.27
N LEU A 8 -21.18 13.60 6.36
CA LEU A 8 -20.77 13.67 4.96
C LEU A 8 -19.42 14.36 4.79
N ALA A 9 -19.17 15.46 5.50
CA ALA A 9 -17.88 16.15 5.51
C ALA A 9 -16.75 15.27 6.08
N PHE A 10 -17.06 14.41 7.06
CA PHE A 10 -16.11 13.43 7.56
C PHE A 10 -15.78 12.37 6.52
N LEU A 11 -16.77 11.82 5.82
CA LEU A 11 -16.52 10.76 4.83
C LEU A 11 -15.75 11.28 3.61
N ILE A 12 -16.16 12.44 3.08
CA ILE A 12 -15.54 13.06 1.91
C ILE A 12 -15.38 14.55 2.22
N PRO A 13 -14.13 15.08 2.21
CA PRO A 13 -13.88 16.50 2.43
C PRO A 13 -14.76 17.37 1.51
N GLY A 14 -15.53 18.30 2.10
CA GLY A 14 -16.43 19.21 1.40
C GLY A 14 -17.84 18.67 1.06
N ALA A 15 -18.11 17.36 1.21
CA ALA A 15 -19.43 16.81 0.88
C ALA A 15 -20.56 17.31 1.79
N GLY A 16 -20.26 17.61 3.06
CA GLY A 16 -21.22 18.22 3.98
C GLY A 16 -21.68 19.60 3.53
N HIS A 17 -20.77 20.42 3.01
CA HIS A 17 -21.05 21.76 2.47
C HIS A 17 -21.86 21.67 1.19
N PHE A 18 -21.56 20.70 0.34
CA PHE A 18 -22.33 20.43 -0.87
C PHE A 18 -23.78 20.06 -0.52
N TYR A 19 -23.99 19.19 0.47
CA TYR A 19 -25.31 18.81 0.97
C TYR A 19 -26.12 20.01 1.50
N GLN A 20 -25.45 21.03 2.02
CA GLN A 20 -26.06 22.28 2.50
C GLN A 20 -26.27 23.33 1.41
N GLY A 21 -25.86 23.06 0.16
CA GLY A 21 -25.92 24.00 -0.96
C GLY A 21 -24.73 24.96 -1.08
N ARG A 22 -23.72 24.85 -0.20
CA ARG A 22 -22.53 25.73 -0.15
C ARG A 22 -21.44 25.21 -1.11
N THR A 23 -21.68 25.32 -2.42
CA THR A 23 -20.87 24.64 -3.46
C THR A 23 -19.44 25.17 -3.57
N PHE A 24 -19.23 26.48 -3.45
CA PHE A 24 -17.89 27.07 -3.50
C PHE A 24 -16.98 26.57 -2.37
N LYS A 25 -17.50 26.59 -1.14
CA LYS A 25 -16.80 26.01 0.04
C LYS A 25 -16.51 24.53 -0.16
N ALA A 26 -17.51 23.77 -0.63
CA ALA A 26 -17.35 22.34 -0.89
C ALA A 26 -16.20 22.06 -1.86
N ALA A 27 -16.11 22.81 -2.96
CA ALA A 27 -15.05 22.66 -3.95
C ALA A 27 -13.68 22.98 -3.35
N ILE A 28 -13.52 24.12 -2.68
CA ILE A 28 -12.23 24.50 -2.06
C ILE A 28 -11.78 23.44 -1.04
N TYR A 29 -12.66 23.03 -0.13
CA TYR A 29 -12.29 22.03 0.88
C TYR A 29 -11.94 20.68 0.26
N CYS A 30 -12.73 20.21 -0.70
CA CYS A 30 -12.46 18.97 -1.41
C CYS A 30 -11.08 19.00 -2.09
N PHE A 31 -10.84 19.99 -2.97
CA PHE A 31 -9.59 20.06 -3.72
C PHE A 31 -8.38 20.32 -2.84
N CYS A 32 -8.45 21.25 -1.88
CA CYS A 32 -7.32 21.55 -1.01
C CYS A 32 -6.94 20.36 -0.13
N ILE A 33 -7.92 19.71 0.53
CA ILE A 33 -7.65 18.62 1.46
C ILE A 33 -7.20 17.37 0.71
N LEU A 34 -7.94 16.95 -0.33
CA LEU A 34 -7.58 15.74 -1.07
C LEU A 34 -6.27 15.91 -1.82
N SER A 35 -5.99 17.07 -2.43
CA SER A 35 -4.70 17.29 -3.09
C SER A 35 -3.55 17.28 -2.10
N THR A 36 -3.71 17.90 -0.92
CA THR A 36 -2.69 17.86 0.15
C THR A 36 -2.46 16.43 0.63
N PHE A 37 -3.53 15.67 0.84
CA PHE A 37 -3.46 14.27 1.26
C PHE A 37 -2.75 13.40 0.23
N PHE A 38 -3.19 13.43 -1.03
CA PHE A 38 -2.61 12.60 -2.09
C PHE A 38 -1.18 13.04 -2.46
N CYS A 39 -0.86 14.33 -2.33
CA CYS A 39 0.52 14.81 -2.43
C CYS A 39 1.38 14.20 -1.32
N GLY A 40 0.88 14.19 -0.07
CA GLY A 40 1.53 13.51 1.05
C GLY A 40 1.71 12.01 0.82
N MET A 41 0.68 11.31 0.34
CA MET A 41 0.78 9.89 -0.03
C MET A 41 1.84 9.66 -1.11
N ALA A 42 1.83 10.46 -2.18
CA ALA A 42 2.78 10.33 -3.28
C ALA A 42 4.24 10.63 -2.85
N LEU A 43 4.46 11.62 -1.98
CA LEU A 43 5.78 11.97 -1.46
C LEU A 43 6.40 10.87 -0.59
N GLY A 44 5.57 10.05 0.05
CA GLY A 44 6.02 8.96 0.90
C GLY A 44 5.76 7.57 0.31
N ASP A 45 5.84 7.45 -1.02
CA ASP A 45 5.69 6.18 -1.75
C ASP A 45 4.42 5.38 -1.40
N TRP A 46 3.33 6.08 -1.04
CA TRP A 46 2.05 5.53 -0.60
C TRP A 46 2.09 4.71 0.70
N LYS A 47 3.11 4.92 1.54
CA LYS A 47 3.31 4.21 2.82
C LYS A 47 3.21 5.13 4.04
N THR A 48 2.65 6.32 3.90
CA THR A 48 2.57 7.32 4.99
C THR A 48 1.37 7.11 5.91
N VAL A 49 0.29 6.53 5.39
CA VAL A 49 -0.96 6.32 6.12
C VAL A 49 -1.13 4.84 6.37
N TYR A 50 -1.01 4.45 7.64
CA TYR A 50 -1.29 3.11 8.11
C TYR A 50 -1.62 3.20 9.61
N TYR A 51 -2.22 2.17 10.17
CA TYR A 51 -2.46 2.08 11.61
C TYR A 51 -1.68 0.89 12.18
N GLN A 52 -1.05 1.09 13.34
CA GLN A 52 -0.35 0.04 14.04
C GLN A 52 -0.43 0.31 15.54
N SER A 53 -0.98 -0.66 16.26
CA SER A 53 -1.08 -0.63 17.70
C SER A 53 -0.59 -1.96 18.25
N ARG A 54 0.71 -2.01 18.56
CA ARG A 54 1.40 -3.15 19.17
C ARG A 54 2.05 -2.71 20.48
N GLU A 55 2.33 -3.65 21.37
CA GLU A 55 3.09 -3.39 22.59
C GLU A 55 4.43 -2.69 22.24
N GLY A 56 4.64 -1.48 22.77
CA GLY A 56 5.83 -0.66 22.51
C GLY A 56 5.85 0.16 21.21
N LYS A 57 4.98 -0.12 20.22
CA LYS A 57 4.93 0.59 18.93
C LYS A 57 3.51 1.01 18.58
N ARG A 58 3.19 2.27 18.85
CA ARG A 58 1.90 2.90 18.52
C ARG A 58 2.14 4.10 17.60
N ASN A 59 1.56 4.06 16.40
CA ASN A 59 1.68 5.16 15.46
C ASN A 59 0.56 6.20 15.66
N LEU A 60 0.68 7.00 16.74
CA LEU A 60 -0.33 8.00 17.10
C LEU A 60 -0.63 9.02 16.00
N GLY A 61 0.30 9.23 15.05
CA GLY A 61 0.09 10.09 13.88
C GLY A 61 -1.14 9.73 13.04
N TYR A 62 -1.56 8.45 13.03
CA TYR A 62 -2.75 8.02 12.29
C TYR A 62 -4.04 8.72 12.76
N PHE A 63 -4.12 9.14 14.03
CA PHE A 63 -5.29 9.86 14.54
C PHE A 63 -5.46 11.25 13.91
N ALA A 64 -4.39 11.87 13.43
CA ALA A 64 -4.50 13.07 12.61
C ALA A 64 -5.00 12.72 11.20
N GLN A 65 -4.49 11.64 10.60
CA GLN A 65 -4.78 11.23 9.23
C GLN A 65 -6.21 10.72 9.04
N VAL A 66 -6.77 10.00 10.02
CA VAL A 66 -8.14 9.47 9.95
C VAL A 66 -9.19 10.57 9.78
N GLY A 67 -8.85 11.81 10.16
CA GLY A 67 -9.67 12.99 9.94
C GLY A 67 -10.00 13.24 8.46
N VAL A 68 -9.18 12.78 7.51
CA VAL A 68 -9.43 12.91 6.06
C VAL A 68 -10.65 12.10 5.60
N GLY A 69 -11.06 11.09 6.36
CA GLY A 69 -12.24 10.30 6.06
C GLY A 69 -11.94 9.05 5.25
N LEU A 70 -12.81 8.77 4.26
CA LEU A 70 -12.75 7.57 3.43
C LEU A 70 -11.36 7.25 2.86
N PRO A 71 -10.53 8.23 2.43
CA PRO A 71 -9.19 7.92 1.93
C PRO A 71 -8.29 7.21 2.94
N ALA A 72 -8.40 7.54 4.24
CA ALA A 72 -7.52 7.03 5.29
C ALA A 72 -8.13 5.87 6.11
N LEU A 73 -9.43 5.57 5.94
CA LEU A 73 -10.12 4.51 6.66
C LEU A 73 -9.68 3.08 6.31
N PRO A 74 -9.25 2.74 5.07
CA PRO A 74 -8.77 1.40 4.75
C PRO A 74 -7.70 0.90 5.72
N ALA A 75 -6.78 1.77 6.16
CA ALA A 75 -5.75 1.47 7.17
C ALA A 75 -6.27 0.68 8.39
N LEU A 76 -7.45 1.01 8.92
CA LEU A 76 -8.03 0.29 10.08
C LEU A 76 -8.42 -1.15 9.72
N ILE A 77 -8.98 -1.36 8.53
CA ILE A 77 -9.35 -2.69 8.03
C ILE A 77 -8.09 -3.49 7.73
N GLN A 78 -7.10 -2.85 7.08
CA GLN A 78 -5.82 -3.44 6.73
C GLN A 78 -5.06 -3.91 7.97
N THR A 79 -5.02 -3.11 9.03
CA THR A 79 -4.41 -3.51 10.31
C THR A 79 -5.07 -4.74 10.91
N ARG A 80 -6.42 -4.84 10.85
CA ARG A 80 -7.13 -6.03 11.33
C ARG A 80 -6.81 -7.26 10.48
N ARG A 81 -6.71 -7.11 9.16
CA ARG A 81 -6.31 -8.21 8.25
C ARG A 81 -4.89 -8.67 8.56
N TYR A 82 -3.96 -7.74 8.68
CA TYR A 82 -2.57 -8.00 9.04
C TYR A 82 -2.45 -8.74 10.38
N ASN A 83 -3.11 -8.25 11.43
CA ASN A 83 -3.07 -8.87 12.76
C ASN A 83 -3.70 -10.27 12.82
N LYS A 84 -4.70 -10.56 11.97
CA LYS A 84 -5.26 -11.93 11.87
C LYS A 84 -4.28 -12.90 11.21
N MET A 85 -3.50 -12.41 10.25
CA MET A 85 -2.52 -13.21 9.52
C MET A 85 -1.23 -13.42 10.33
N SER A 86 -0.79 -12.38 11.03
CA SER A 86 0.35 -12.37 11.93
C SER A 86 -0.06 -12.96 13.29
N SER A 87 -0.13 -14.28 13.40
CA SER A 87 -0.56 -15.00 14.62
C SER A 87 0.23 -14.58 15.89
N PRO A 88 -0.40 -14.44 17.08
CA PRO A 88 0.24 -13.93 18.31
C PRO A 88 1.50 -14.69 18.77
N ASN A 89 1.60 -15.99 18.47
CA ASN A 89 2.75 -16.80 18.86
C ASN A 89 4.02 -16.53 18.03
N ASN A 90 3.89 -15.92 16.84
CA ASN A 90 5.02 -15.58 15.97
C ASN A 90 5.47 -14.12 16.13
N VAL A 91 4.56 -13.27 16.61
CA VAL A 91 4.82 -11.85 16.86
C VAL A 91 5.86 -11.66 17.96
N ALA A 92 5.86 -12.48 19.02
CA ALA A 92 6.80 -12.36 20.14
C ALA A 92 8.26 -12.76 19.82
N ARG A 93 8.51 -13.43 18.70
CA ARG A 93 9.87 -13.87 18.29
C ARG A 93 10.44 -13.14 17.08
N GLN A 94 9.62 -12.50 16.27
CA GLN A 94 10.08 -11.85 15.05
C GLN A 94 10.41 -10.37 15.30
N GLY A 95 11.58 -10.12 15.90
CA GLY A 95 12.51 -9.24 15.20
C GLY A 95 12.90 -10.00 13.94
N VAL A 96 12.76 -9.39 12.76
CA VAL A 96 13.06 -10.02 11.47
C VAL A 96 14.58 -10.09 11.30
N ASP A 97 15.26 -10.73 12.26
CA ASP A 97 16.72 -10.83 12.35
C ASP A 97 17.23 -12.28 12.25
N ASP A 98 16.37 -13.30 12.34
CA ASP A 98 16.84 -14.70 12.28
C ASP A 98 16.51 -15.31 10.91
N SER A 99 17.42 -15.09 9.96
CA SER A 99 17.55 -15.74 8.65
C SER A 99 16.28 -15.82 7.79
N PHE A 100 16.37 -15.26 6.58
CA PHE A 100 15.36 -15.37 5.52
C PHE A 100 14.88 -16.83 5.27
N PHE A 101 15.67 -17.81 5.70
CA PHE A 101 15.43 -19.26 5.67
C PHE A 101 14.52 -19.84 6.79
N GLU A 102 14.28 -19.17 7.93
CA GLU A 102 13.66 -19.83 9.10
C GLU A 102 12.16 -19.55 9.34
N SER A 103 11.50 -18.67 8.58
CA SER A 103 10.05 -18.44 8.79
C SER A 103 9.16 -19.34 7.93
N HIS A 104 8.89 -20.55 8.44
CA HIS A 104 7.95 -21.52 7.86
C HIS A 104 6.47 -21.37 8.32
N PRO A 105 5.70 -20.32 7.92
CA PRO A 105 4.23 -20.45 7.95
C PRO A 105 3.47 -20.43 6.61
N TYR A 106 4.07 -20.16 5.44
CA TYR A 106 3.27 -19.70 4.28
C TYR A 106 3.13 -20.69 3.10
N ARG A 107 3.16 -22.00 3.39
CA ARG A 107 2.76 -23.06 2.43
C ARG A 107 1.27 -23.04 2.05
N MET A 108 0.44 -22.22 2.70
CA MET A 108 -1.02 -22.19 2.54
C MET A 108 -1.52 -21.50 1.25
N GLU A 109 -0.67 -20.80 0.50
CA GLU A 109 -1.05 -20.09 -0.74
C GLU A 109 -0.64 -20.83 -2.02
N LEU A 110 -0.18 -22.07 -1.91
CA LEU A 110 0.17 -22.90 -3.06
C LEU A 110 -1.10 -23.60 -3.59
N PRO A 111 -1.31 -23.65 -4.93
CA PRO A 111 -0.39 -23.25 -5.99
C PRO A 111 -0.30 -21.73 -6.18
N LEU A 112 0.92 -21.24 -6.38
CA LEU A 112 1.23 -19.83 -6.62
C LEU A 112 1.69 -19.65 -8.06
N GLU A 113 1.00 -18.81 -8.82
CA GLU A 113 1.42 -18.38 -10.15
C GLU A 113 1.48 -16.85 -10.18
N ALA A 114 2.65 -16.29 -10.46
CA ALA A 114 2.87 -14.84 -10.44
C ALA A 114 3.98 -14.43 -11.41
N PRO A 115 3.96 -13.18 -11.92
CA PRO A 115 5.15 -12.62 -12.54
C PRO A 115 6.24 -12.47 -11.48
N PHE A 116 7.48 -12.75 -11.87
CA PHE A 116 8.66 -12.71 -11.01
C PHE A 116 9.73 -11.85 -11.66
N GLN A 117 10.29 -10.94 -10.86
CA GLN A 117 11.44 -10.14 -11.24
C GLN A 117 12.51 -10.26 -10.16
N GLY A 118 13.73 -10.56 -10.57
CA GLY A 118 14.79 -10.85 -9.62
C GLY A 118 16.14 -11.09 -10.28
N THR A 119 16.99 -11.82 -9.59
CA THR A 119 18.31 -12.21 -10.03
C THR A 119 18.50 -13.72 -9.89
N LEU A 120 19.23 -14.28 -10.85
CA LEU A 120 19.71 -15.65 -10.80
C LEU A 120 21.13 -15.66 -10.26
N LEU A 121 21.41 -16.57 -9.33
CA LEU A 121 22.75 -16.94 -8.90
C LEU A 121 22.84 -18.47 -8.95
N ASP A 122 23.21 -19.00 -10.11
CA ASP A 122 23.25 -20.43 -10.38
C ASP A 122 24.66 -20.90 -10.79
N ARG A 123 24.97 -22.17 -10.52
CA ARG A 123 26.13 -22.85 -11.09
C ARG A 123 25.63 -23.77 -12.19
N GLY A 124 25.92 -23.40 -13.44
CA GLY A 124 25.54 -24.19 -14.61
C GLY A 124 26.20 -25.57 -14.62
N ASP A 125 25.68 -26.45 -15.48
CA ASP A 125 26.14 -27.84 -15.59
C ASP A 125 27.62 -27.95 -15.99
N ASP A 126 28.14 -26.96 -16.71
CA ASP A 126 29.55 -26.85 -17.10
C ASP A 126 30.48 -26.38 -15.96
N GLY A 127 29.93 -26.16 -14.75
CA GLY A 127 30.65 -25.62 -13.59
C GLY A 127 30.85 -24.10 -13.62
N ASN A 128 30.44 -23.43 -14.70
CA ASN A 128 30.47 -21.98 -14.81
C ASN A 128 29.32 -21.33 -14.06
N ASN A 129 29.56 -20.18 -13.44
CA ASN A 129 28.52 -19.43 -12.77
C ASN A 129 27.62 -18.72 -13.81
N ILE A 130 26.32 -18.88 -13.65
CA ILE A 130 25.28 -18.19 -14.41
C ILE A 130 24.65 -17.16 -13.47
N ASN A 131 24.82 -15.88 -13.81
CA ASN A 131 24.22 -14.79 -13.09
C ASN A 131 23.58 -13.79 -14.04
N GLY A 132 22.55 -13.11 -13.58
CA GLY A 132 21.86 -12.10 -14.39
C GLY A 132 20.48 -11.77 -13.84
N LYS A 133 19.80 -10.86 -14.54
CA LYS A 133 18.45 -10.43 -14.17
C LYS A 133 17.41 -11.37 -14.77
N LEU A 134 16.50 -11.83 -13.93
CA LEU A 134 15.35 -12.64 -14.30
C LEU A 134 14.11 -11.75 -14.45
N ASP A 135 13.41 -11.94 -15.56
CA ASP A 135 12.07 -11.39 -15.78
C ASP A 135 11.20 -12.45 -16.45
N GLY A 136 10.09 -12.82 -15.82
CA GLY A 136 9.27 -13.94 -16.26
C GLY A 136 8.14 -14.28 -15.31
N HIS A 137 7.72 -15.54 -15.34
CA HIS A 137 6.67 -16.08 -14.50
C HIS A 137 7.18 -17.25 -13.67
N ILE A 138 6.76 -17.28 -12.40
CA ILE A 138 7.04 -18.38 -11.47
C ILE A 138 5.75 -19.16 -11.19
N LYS A 139 5.87 -20.48 -11.15
CA LYS A 139 4.79 -21.40 -10.77
C LYS A 139 5.29 -22.31 -9.67
N LEU A 140 4.74 -22.20 -8.46
CA LEU A 140 5.09 -23.03 -7.32
C LEU A 140 3.88 -23.87 -6.88
N LYS A 141 4.12 -25.12 -6.47
CA LYS A 141 3.11 -26.03 -5.92
C LYS A 141 3.68 -26.85 -4.78
N THR A 142 2.81 -27.31 -3.89
CA THR A 142 3.20 -28.27 -2.85
C THR A 142 3.13 -29.69 -3.41
N ILE A 143 4.18 -30.47 -3.18
CA ILE A 143 4.24 -31.90 -3.49
C ILE A 143 4.50 -32.69 -2.19
N PRO A 144 4.00 -33.94 -2.07
CA PRO A 144 4.37 -34.78 -0.94
C PRO A 144 5.83 -35.23 -1.09
N GLY A 145 6.67 -34.85 -0.12
CA GLY A 145 8.07 -35.25 -0.01
C GLY A 145 8.31 -36.29 1.10
N GLU A 146 9.55 -36.75 1.22
CA GLU A 146 9.93 -37.81 2.17
C GLU A 146 9.82 -37.34 3.64
N PHE A 147 10.07 -36.05 3.88
CA PHE A 147 10.06 -35.45 5.22
C PHE A 147 8.85 -34.52 5.46
N GLY A 148 7.82 -34.62 4.62
CA GLY A 148 6.61 -33.79 4.69
C GLY A 148 6.30 -33.10 3.35
N PRO A 149 5.35 -32.15 3.32
CA PRO A 149 5.08 -31.39 2.10
C PRO A 149 6.32 -30.58 1.71
N GLU A 150 6.75 -30.70 0.46
CA GLU A 150 7.85 -29.94 -0.14
C GLU A 150 7.30 -28.96 -1.18
N VAL A 151 7.98 -27.85 -1.41
CA VAL A 151 7.64 -26.91 -2.49
C VAL A 151 8.45 -27.28 -3.73
N SER A 152 7.78 -27.34 -4.87
CA SER A 152 8.42 -27.52 -6.17
C SER A 152 7.75 -26.64 -7.22
N GLY A 153 8.53 -26.16 -8.17
CA GLY A 153 8.02 -25.24 -9.17
C GLY A 153 8.93 -25.06 -10.37
N THR A 154 8.53 -24.12 -11.22
CA THR A 154 9.29 -23.73 -12.40
C THR A 154 9.31 -22.22 -12.54
N PHE A 155 10.39 -21.71 -13.11
CA PHE A 155 10.48 -20.36 -13.63
C PHE A 155 10.62 -20.40 -15.16
N GLU A 156 9.81 -19.60 -15.84
CA GLU A 156 9.79 -19.44 -17.29
C GLU A 156 9.96 -17.96 -17.62
N GLY A 157 10.95 -17.59 -18.42
CA GLY A 157 11.19 -16.19 -18.73
C GLY A 157 12.50 -15.91 -19.45
N THR A 158 13.08 -14.76 -19.12
CA THR A 158 14.33 -14.28 -19.71
C THR A 158 15.40 -14.07 -18.64
N LEU A 159 16.65 -14.33 -19.02
CA LEU A 159 17.85 -13.94 -18.29
C LEU A 159 18.55 -12.84 -19.11
N ASP A 160 18.70 -11.64 -18.54
CA ASP A 160 19.27 -10.47 -19.22
C ASP A 160 18.64 -10.19 -20.61
N ASN A 161 17.30 -10.27 -20.68
CA ASN A 161 16.47 -10.12 -21.88
C ASN A 161 16.65 -11.22 -22.95
N LYS A 162 17.38 -12.30 -22.65
CA LYS A 162 17.48 -13.47 -23.53
C LYS A 162 16.63 -14.60 -22.97
N PRO A 163 15.88 -15.35 -23.80
CA PRO A 163 15.13 -16.50 -23.32
C PRO A 163 16.08 -17.52 -22.68
N ILE A 164 15.70 -18.00 -21.50
CA ILE A 164 16.42 -19.06 -20.78
C ILE A 164 15.57 -20.32 -20.76
N GLU A 165 16.22 -21.48 -20.66
CA GLU A 165 15.53 -22.74 -20.39
C GLU A 165 14.77 -22.67 -19.06
N THR A 166 13.69 -23.44 -18.97
CA THR A 166 12.86 -23.49 -17.76
C THR A 166 13.71 -23.91 -16.57
N LEU A 167 13.80 -23.03 -15.57
CA LEU A 167 14.51 -23.34 -14.34
C LEU A 167 13.59 -24.14 -13.43
N HIS A 168 14.09 -25.25 -12.91
CA HIS A 168 13.37 -26.05 -11.91
C HIS A 168 13.68 -25.53 -10.52
N LEU A 169 12.63 -25.31 -9.73
CA LEU A 169 12.72 -24.74 -8.40
C LEU A 169 12.26 -25.76 -7.36
N ALA A 170 12.91 -25.77 -6.20
CA ALA A 170 12.54 -26.61 -5.07
C ALA A 170 12.92 -25.93 -3.74
N ASP A 171 12.62 -26.61 -2.63
CA ASP A 171 13.08 -26.21 -1.30
C ASP A 171 14.62 -26.13 -1.23
N PRO A 172 15.20 -25.19 -0.46
CA PRO A 172 14.52 -24.19 0.37
C PRO A 172 13.80 -23.09 -0.44
N VAL A 173 12.59 -22.74 0.01
CA VAL A 173 11.78 -21.65 -0.54
C VAL A 173 11.42 -20.66 0.55
N GLY A 174 11.80 -19.39 0.37
CA GLY A 174 11.40 -18.27 1.20
C GLY A 174 10.38 -17.41 0.47
N ILE A 175 9.12 -17.39 0.95
CA ILE A 175 8.09 -16.50 0.40
C ILE A 175 7.68 -15.53 1.51
N GLY A 176 7.73 -14.22 1.26
CA GLY A 176 7.37 -13.19 2.24
C GLY A 176 5.91 -13.26 2.70
N LEU A 177 5.34 -12.21 3.32
CA LEU A 177 3.90 -12.18 3.59
C LEU A 177 3.10 -11.74 2.35
N PRO A 178 1.90 -12.30 2.10
CA PRO A 178 1.01 -11.81 1.04
C PRO A 178 0.47 -10.42 1.35
N LEU A 179 0.38 -10.04 2.63
CA LEU A 179 0.07 -8.69 3.10
C LEU A 179 1.35 -8.03 3.60
N GLY A 180 1.62 -6.79 3.19
CA GLY A 180 2.79 -6.02 3.63
C GLY A 180 2.75 -4.61 3.05
N GLY A 181 3.49 -3.66 3.61
CA GLY A 181 3.46 -2.28 3.12
C GLY A 181 4.19 -2.06 1.80
N ASP A 182 5.04 -3.00 1.39
CA ASP A 182 5.68 -2.99 0.07
C ASP A 182 4.74 -3.46 -1.05
N GLN A 183 4.86 -2.83 -2.23
CA GLN A 183 4.13 -3.26 -3.42
C GLN A 183 4.57 -4.62 -3.93
N ASN A 184 5.80 -5.03 -3.61
CA ASN A 184 6.38 -6.30 -4.02
C ASN A 184 6.67 -7.15 -2.79
N ARG A 185 6.34 -8.44 -2.88
CA ARG A 185 6.63 -9.44 -1.86
C ARG A 185 7.94 -10.14 -2.23
N PRO A 186 8.90 -10.24 -1.30
CA PRO A 186 10.15 -10.92 -1.58
C PRO A 186 9.91 -12.43 -1.74
N LEU A 187 10.63 -13.05 -2.67
CA LEU A 187 10.58 -14.46 -2.98
C LEU A 187 12.00 -14.95 -3.29
N GLU A 188 12.40 -16.03 -2.64
CA GLU A 188 13.65 -16.74 -2.87
C GLU A 188 13.34 -18.24 -3.04
N CYS A 189 14.01 -18.88 -3.99
CA CYS A 189 13.89 -20.32 -4.23
C CYS A 189 15.24 -20.90 -4.64
N ALA A 190 15.53 -22.12 -4.20
CA ALA A 190 16.65 -22.87 -4.74
C ALA A 190 16.38 -23.34 -6.17
N VAL A 191 17.40 -23.28 -7.00
CA VAL A 191 17.44 -23.82 -8.36
C VAL A 191 18.02 -25.21 -8.28
N VAL A 192 17.28 -26.19 -8.78
CA VAL A 192 17.68 -27.60 -8.77
C VAL A 192 17.86 -28.13 -10.18
N ARG A 193 18.92 -28.90 -10.37
CA ARG A 193 19.18 -29.64 -11.61
C ARG A 193 19.27 -31.13 -11.31
N GLU A 194 18.91 -31.95 -12.27
CA GLU A 194 19.06 -33.40 -12.15
C GLU A 194 20.41 -33.82 -12.75
N VAL A 195 21.38 -34.07 -11.88
CA VAL A 195 22.72 -34.50 -12.27
C VAL A 195 22.92 -35.95 -11.83
N ASN A 196 23.18 -36.86 -12.78
CA ASN A 196 23.37 -38.29 -12.51
C ASN A 196 22.19 -38.96 -11.76
N GLY A 197 20.96 -38.54 -12.05
CA GLY A 197 19.74 -39.08 -11.41
C GLY A 197 19.53 -38.63 -9.97
N ARG A 198 20.29 -37.61 -9.50
CA ARG A 198 20.07 -36.94 -8.22
C ARG A 198 19.74 -35.48 -8.46
N ARG A 199 18.75 -34.97 -7.73
CA ARG A 199 18.49 -33.53 -7.67
C ARG A 199 19.57 -32.86 -6.84
N THR A 200 20.33 -31.97 -7.46
CA THR A 200 21.36 -31.18 -6.79
C THR A 200 20.93 -29.73 -6.80
N ASP A 201 21.04 -29.09 -5.63
CA ASP A 201 20.96 -27.64 -5.51
C ASP A 201 22.18 -27.03 -6.20
N THR A 202 21.93 -26.26 -7.26
CA THR A 202 22.98 -25.61 -8.06
C THR A 202 23.08 -24.12 -7.78
N GLY A 203 22.08 -23.52 -7.13
CA GLY A 203 22.03 -22.10 -6.83
C GLY A 203 20.66 -21.63 -6.37
N HIS A 204 20.41 -20.32 -6.43
CA HIS A 204 19.16 -19.72 -5.99
C HIS A 204 18.72 -18.57 -6.90
N ILE A 205 17.41 -18.33 -6.90
CA ILE A 205 16.82 -17.10 -7.40
C ILE A 205 16.38 -16.25 -6.23
N GLU A 206 16.68 -14.96 -6.28
CA GLU A 206 16.24 -13.98 -5.30
C GLU A 206 15.53 -12.85 -6.03
N GLY A 207 14.34 -12.48 -5.59
CA GLY A 207 13.57 -11.44 -6.25
C GLY A 207 12.27 -11.15 -5.57
N SER A 208 11.29 -10.74 -6.37
CA SER A 208 10.00 -10.36 -5.85
C SER A 208 8.86 -10.63 -6.81
N ILE A 209 7.68 -10.79 -6.23
CA ILE A 209 6.40 -10.92 -6.93
C ILE A 209 5.51 -9.73 -6.54
N PRO A 210 4.72 -9.17 -7.46
CA PRO A 210 3.86 -8.03 -7.14
C PRO A 210 2.72 -8.44 -6.22
N ARG A 211 2.45 -7.62 -5.21
CA ARG A 211 1.25 -7.71 -4.38
C ARG A 211 0.10 -6.98 -5.07
N SER A 212 -1.11 -7.53 -4.97
CA SER A 212 -2.33 -6.82 -5.38
C SER A 212 -2.48 -5.53 -4.57
N PHE A 213 -3.08 -4.49 -5.18
CA PHE A 213 -3.30 -3.18 -4.54
C PHE A 213 -3.86 -3.28 -3.11
N LEU A 214 -4.92 -4.07 -2.92
CA LEU A 214 -5.57 -4.26 -1.61
C LEU A 214 -4.71 -4.98 -0.56
N ASN A 215 -3.58 -5.57 -0.96
CA ASN A 215 -2.70 -6.29 -0.06
C ASN A 215 -1.49 -5.45 0.39
N TRP A 216 -1.34 -4.24 -0.14
CA TRP A 216 -0.29 -3.30 0.28
C TRP A 216 -0.77 -1.89 0.61
N PHE A 217 -1.84 -1.41 -0.03
CA PHE A 217 -2.34 -0.06 0.21
C PHE A 217 -2.76 0.13 1.67
N GLU A 218 -2.17 1.12 2.33
CA GLU A 218 -2.34 1.46 3.75
C GLU A 218 -2.10 0.29 4.73
N MET A 219 -1.28 -0.69 4.33
CA MET A 219 -0.89 -1.76 5.24
C MET A 219 0.07 -1.27 6.33
N PRO A 220 0.00 -1.85 7.54
CA PRO A 220 1.02 -1.63 8.55
C PRO A 220 2.40 -1.99 8.02
N LEU A 221 3.38 -1.13 8.29
CA LEU A 221 4.77 -1.38 7.94
C LEU A 221 5.44 -2.26 9.01
N THR A 222 6.31 -3.16 8.55
CA THR A 222 7.32 -3.81 9.38
C THR A 222 8.47 -2.84 9.67
N ASP A 223 9.29 -3.17 10.66
CA ASP A 223 10.45 -2.34 11.02
C ASP A 223 11.46 -2.22 9.87
N HIS A 224 11.67 -3.30 9.12
CA HIS A 224 12.53 -3.30 7.94
C HIS A 224 11.98 -2.42 6.83
N GLU A 225 10.68 -2.52 6.52
CA GLU A 225 10.03 -1.65 5.52
C GLU A 225 10.09 -0.17 5.93
N LEU A 226 9.95 0.11 7.24
CA LEU A 226 10.07 1.46 7.78
C LEU A 226 11.51 1.99 7.71
N ASP A 227 12.50 1.16 8.00
CA ASP A 227 13.91 1.51 7.87
C ASP A 227 14.28 1.72 6.40
N ASP A 228 13.77 0.90 5.49
CA ASP A 228 14.02 1.02 4.06
C ASP A 228 13.43 2.28 3.46
N ILE A 229 12.19 2.64 3.83
CA ILE A 229 11.60 3.90 3.38
C ILE A 229 12.35 5.10 3.98
N ASN A 230 12.78 5.03 5.23
CA ASN A 230 13.60 6.07 5.86
C ASN A 230 14.98 6.20 5.21
N LYS A 231 15.62 5.09 4.84
CA LYS A 231 16.89 5.09 4.07
C LYS A 231 16.69 5.69 2.68
N LYS A 232 15.60 5.32 1.99
CA LYS A 232 15.32 5.73 0.61
C LYS A 232 14.91 7.20 0.49
N LEU A 233 14.01 7.65 1.36
CA LEU A 233 13.39 8.99 1.27
C LEU A 233 13.98 9.98 2.28
N GLY A 234 14.54 9.51 3.40
CA GLY A 234 15.05 10.35 4.48
C GLY A 234 14.01 11.35 4.95
N LYS A 235 14.41 12.61 5.06
CA LYS A 235 13.54 13.73 5.48
C LYS A 235 12.29 13.90 4.62
N ARG A 236 12.29 13.45 3.36
CA ARG A 236 11.10 13.55 2.50
C ARG A 236 9.93 12.75 3.06
N TYR A 237 10.21 11.62 3.70
CA TYR A 237 9.17 10.80 4.33
C TYR A 237 8.52 11.53 5.51
N GLU A 238 9.29 12.21 6.34
CA GLU A 238 8.75 13.04 7.43
C GLU A 238 7.82 14.14 6.91
N PHE A 239 8.22 14.85 5.84
CA PHE A 239 7.35 15.84 5.21
C PHE A 239 6.09 15.21 4.63
N ALA A 240 6.20 14.05 3.99
CA ALA A 240 5.07 13.31 3.45
C ALA A 240 4.03 12.98 4.54
N VAL A 241 4.50 12.50 5.69
CA VAL A 241 3.66 12.26 6.87
C VAL A 241 3.02 13.55 7.37
N VAL A 242 3.77 14.65 7.50
CA VAL A 242 3.24 15.95 7.94
C VAL A 242 2.13 16.46 7.01
N PHE A 243 2.27 16.31 5.69
CA PHE A 243 1.22 16.69 4.73
C PHE A 243 -0.08 15.93 4.99
N THR A 244 0.00 14.62 5.24
CA THR A 244 -1.19 13.82 5.56
C THR A 244 -1.80 14.18 6.92
N TRP A 245 -0.99 14.59 7.91
CA TRP A 245 -1.49 15.13 9.17
C TRP A 245 -2.23 16.45 8.99
N ILE A 246 -1.63 17.39 8.24
CA ILE A 246 -2.25 18.68 7.94
C ILE A 246 -3.59 18.47 7.23
N ALA A 247 -3.64 17.60 6.23
CA ALA A 247 -4.88 17.31 5.51
C ALA A 247 -5.99 16.82 6.44
N GLY A 248 -5.69 15.88 7.34
CA GLY A 248 -6.68 15.33 8.26
C GLY A 248 -7.12 16.32 9.33
N LEU A 249 -6.19 17.10 9.90
CA LEU A 249 -6.51 18.16 10.85
C LEU A 249 -7.33 19.28 10.21
N LEU A 250 -7.03 19.66 8.95
CA LEU A 250 -7.86 20.61 8.20
C LEU A 250 -9.27 20.08 7.98
N ASN A 251 -9.43 18.79 7.68
CA ASN A 251 -10.77 18.22 7.50
C ASN A 251 -11.57 18.21 8.81
N LEU A 252 -10.93 18.05 9.98
CA LEU A 252 -11.61 18.21 11.26
C LEU A 252 -12.23 19.61 11.44
N LEU A 253 -11.52 20.66 11.01
CA LEU A 253 -12.05 22.03 11.02
C LEU A 253 -13.20 22.19 10.03
N VAL A 254 -13.12 21.56 8.86
CA VAL A 254 -14.19 21.55 7.86
C VAL A 254 -15.44 20.85 8.38
N ILE A 255 -15.29 19.72 9.09
CA ILE A 255 -16.41 19.02 9.73
C ILE A 255 -17.10 19.94 10.75
N TRP A 256 -16.31 20.68 11.54
CA TRP A 256 -16.86 21.68 12.47
C TRP A 256 -17.62 22.79 11.74
N ASP A 257 -17.08 23.35 10.64
CA ASP A 257 -17.78 24.35 9.81
C ASP A 257 -19.04 23.78 9.12
N ALA A 258 -19.08 22.47 8.85
CA ALA A 258 -20.29 21.81 8.37
C ALA A 258 -21.35 21.65 9.47
N PHE A 259 -20.93 21.45 10.71
CA PHE A 259 -21.84 21.23 11.85
C PHE A 259 -22.43 22.54 12.41
N GLU A 260 -21.58 23.52 12.72
CA GLU A 260 -21.98 24.78 13.37
C GLU A 260 -21.93 26.00 12.45
N GLY A 261 -21.26 25.87 11.29
CA GLY A 261 -21.00 27.03 10.44
C GLY A 261 -22.30 27.70 10.01
N PRO A 262 -22.41 29.03 10.13
CA PRO A 262 -23.64 29.75 9.80
C PRO A 262 -24.06 29.44 8.37
N ALA A 263 -25.38 29.29 8.17
CA ALA A 263 -26.00 29.20 6.85
C ALA A 263 -26.03 30.59 6.18
N TYR A 264 -24.90 31.29 6.11
CA TYR A 264 -24.74 32.35 5.13
C TYR A 264 -24.65 31.63 3.78
N GLY A 265 -25.68 31.77 2.95
CA GLY A 265 -25.74 31.13 1.64
C GLY A 265 -27.05 30.41 1.30
N ARG A 266 -28.21 30.89 1.76
CA ARG A 266 -29.39 30.82 0.88
C ARG A 266 -29.33 32.07 0.00
N GLY A 267 -28.45 32.03 -1.00
CA GLY A 267 -28.06 33.18 -1.81
C GLY A 267 -26.54 33.32 -1.87
N ASP A 268 -25.90 32.46 -2.67
CA ASP A 268 -24.70 32.93 -3.35
C ASP A 268 -25.23 33.90 -4.40
N ASP A 269 -25.08 35.19 -4.12
CA ASP A 269 -25.31 36.33 -5.01
C ASP A 269 -26.67 36.35 -5.74
N GLU A 270 -27.67 37.05 -5.18
CA GLU A 270 -28.61 37.73 -6.07
C GLU A 270 -27.76 38.70 -6.90
N GLU A 271 -27.51 38.31 -8.15
CA GLU A 271 -26.94 39.15 -9.20
C GLU A 271 -27.47 40.58 -9.02
N MET A 272 -26.56 41.53 -8.84
CA MET A 272 -26.85 42.95 -8.87
C MET A 272 -27.48 43.28 -10.23
N LYS A 273 -28.81 43.21 -10.32
CA LYS A 273 -29.54 43.55 -11.54
C LYS A 273 -29.27 45.03 -11.88
N PRO A 274 -28.92 45.35 -13.13
CA PRO A 274 -28.73 46.74 -13.52
C PRO A 274 -30.08 47.46 -13.43
N ASP A 275 -30.11 48.58 -12.72
CA ASP A 275 -31.30 49.42 -12.57
C ASP A 275 -31.64 50.06 -13.92
N ASP A 276 -32.68 49.54 -14.56
CA ASP A 276 -33.18 49.97 -15.86
C ASP A 276 -33.92 51.30 -15.70
N LYS A 277 -33.21 52.42 -15.88
CA LYS A 277 -33.81 53.76 -15.90
C LYS A 277 -34.71 53.91 -17.12
N GLN A 278 -36.03 53.75 -16.92
CA GLN A 278 -37.02 54.21 -17.89
C GLN A 278 -37.26 55.74 -17.76
N PRO A 279 -37.48 56.45 -18.89
CA PRO A 279 -37.47 57.91 -18.93
C PRO A 279 -38.81 58.53 -18.48
N GLU A 280 -38.74 59.65 -17.75
CA GLU A 280 -39.90 60.42 -17.29
C GLU A 280 -40.64 61.12 -18.44
N PRO A 281 -41.99 61.20 -18.42
CA PRO A 281 -42.74 61.92 -19.43
C PRO A 281 -42.77 63.43 -19.14
N VAL A 282 -42.47 64.20 -20.19
CA VAL A 282 -42.60 65.65 -20.27
C VAL A 282 -44.04 66.08 -19.97
N LYS A 283 -44.23 67.04 -19.06
CA LYS A 283 -45.47 67.79 -18.94
C LYS A 283 -45.23 69.23 -19.38
N SER A 284 -45.99 69.62 -20.41
CA SER A 284 -46.19 70.97 -20.95
C SER A 284 -46.99 71.86 -20.00
#